data_AF-A0A931QDG8-F1
#
_entry.id   AF-A0A931QDG8-F1
#
_cell.length_a   1.000
_cell.length_b   1.000
_cell.length_c   1.000
_cell.angle_alpha   90.00
_cell.angle_beta   90.00
_cell.angle_gamma   90.00
#
_symmetry.space_group_name_H-M   'P 1'
#
loop_
_entity.id
_entity.type
_entity.pdbx_description
1 polymer ?
#
loop_
_entity_poly.entity_id
_entity_poly.type
_entity_poly.pdbx_seq_one_letter_code
_entity_poly.pdbx_strand_id
1 'polypeptide(L)'
;MVAIGGSDAHATRLRLGLLSRIIYPYDFHFKAINTHVILSKPLTADVNADKQMIYEALSAGHCFVGYDLPASTRGFRFNAQGRERAAIMGDEISARGGVTLQAHLPHAAEIKFIKDGQVIQITKGQQASTCTVTEPGVYRVEAYRNYLGLRRGWIFSNPIYVR
;
A
#
# COMPACT_ATOMS: atom_id res chain seq x y z
N MET A 1 -4.85 7.21 11.75
CA MET A 1 -5.86 6.37 11.07
C MET A 1 -5.10 5.31 10.28
N VAL A 2 -5.42 4.03 10.46
CA VAL A 2 -4.78 2.89 9.79
C VAL A 2 -5.80 2.33 8.79
N ALA A 3 -5.40 2.16 7.52
CA ALA A 3 -6.26 1.59 6.49
C ALA A 3 -5.94 0.10 6.31
N ILE A 4 -7.01 -0.71 6.24
CA ILE A 4 -6.97 -2.12 5.88
C ILE A 4 -7.99 -2.30 4.76
N GLY A 5 -7.60 -3.00 3.69
CA GLY A 5 -8.44 -3.24 2.52
C GLY A 5 -8.58 -4.74 2.25
N GLY A 6 -9.81 -5.21 2.08
CA GLY A 6 -10.09 -6.58 1.66
C GLY A 6 -10.90 -6.58 0.37
N SER A 7 -10.64 -7.55 -0.50
CA SER A 7 -11.60 -7.89 -1.54
C SER A 7 -12.80 -8.53 -0.84
N ASP A 8 -13.87 -7.77 -0.70
CA ASP A 8 -15.17 -8.27 -0.23
C ASP A 8 -15.74 -9.26 -1.26
N ALA A 9 -15.16 -10.47 -1.27
CA ALA A 9 -15.27 -11.44 -2.34
C ALA A 9 -16.66 -12.10 -2.33
N HIS A 10 -17.53 -11.67 -3.24
CA HIS A 10 -18.86 -12.23 -3.45
C HIS A 10 -18.93 -12.94 -4.81
N ALA A 11 -18.93 -14.27 -4.81
CA ALA A 11 -19.11 -15.07 -6.03
C ALA A 11 -20.57 -14.95 -6.53
N THR A 12 -20.79 -14.18 -7.58
CA THR A 12 -22.12 -13.99 -8.16
C THR A 12 -22.31 -14.93 -9.35
N ARG A 13 -23.15 -15.96 -9.19
CA ARG A 13 -23.57 -16.82 -10.30
C ARG A 13 -24.58 -16.08 -11.18
N LEU A 14 -24.19 -15.77 -12.41
CA LEU A 14 -25.12 -15.29 -13.44
C LEU A 14 -25.56 -16.46 -14.33
N ARG A 15 -26.86 -16.59 -14.54
CA ARG A 15 -27.48 -17.59 -15.41
C ARG A 15 -28.12 -16.86 -16.59
N LEU A 16 -27.66 -17.13 -17.80
CA LEU A 16 -28.18 -16.55 -19.05
C LEU A 16 -28.72 -17.71 -19.90
N GLY A 17 -29.98 -18.09 -19.68
CA GLY A 17 -30.62 -19.20 -20.38
C GLY A 17 -29.99 -20.58 -20.06
N LEU A 18 -29.80 -21.42 -21.08
CA LEU A 18 -29.19 -22.77 -20.96
C LEU A 18 -27.68 -22.74 -20.64
N LEU A 19 -27.05 -21.56 -20.66
CA LEU A 19 -25.64 -21.37 -20.35
C LEU A 19 -25.48 -20.86 -18.92
N SER A 20 -24.77 -21.61 -18.08
CA SER A 20 -24.30 -21.13 -16.78
C SER A 20 -22.83 -20.73 -16.86
N ARG A 21 -22.49 -19.48 -16.51
CA ARG A 21 -21.10 -19.03 -16.41
C ARG A 21 -20.86 -18.43 -15.03
N ILE A 22 -19.79 -18.86 -14.36
CA ILE A 22 -19.33 -18.19 -13.14
C ILE A 22 -18.67 -16.88 -13.59
N ILE A 23 -19.22 -15.75 -13.16
CA ILE A 23 -18.59 -14.45 -13.31
C ILE A 23 -17.98 -14.12 -11.94
N TYR A 24 -16.71 -13.71 -11.92
CA TYR A 24 -15.88 -13.53 -10.72
C TYR A 24 -15.54 -14.81 -9.93
N PRO A 25 -14.66 -15.69 -10.48
CA PRO A 25 -14.09 -16.78 -9.69
C PRO A 25 -13.37 -16.24 -8.45
N TYR A 26 -13.35 -16.99 -7.35
CA TYR A 26 -12.62 -16.61 -6.12
C TYR A 26 -11.16 -16.22 -6.39
N ASP A 27 -10.49 -16.88 -7.34
CA ASP A 27 -9.13 -16.56 -7.77
C ASP A 27 -8.98 -15.13 -8.33
N PHE A 28 -10.05 -14.55 -8.88
CA PHE A 28 -10.08 -13.17 -9.35
C PHE A 28 -10.22 -12.19 -8.19
N HIS A 29 -11.02 -12.53 -7.17
CA HIS A 29 -11.18 -11.69 -5.97
C HIS A 29 -9.94 -11.69 -5.08
N PHE A 30 -9.32 -12.84 -4.83
CA PHE A 30 -8.08 -12.92 -4.05
C PHE A 30 -6.86 -12.28 -4.74
N LYS A 31 -6.94 -12.04 -6.05
CA LYS A 31 -5.93 -11.28 -6.80
C LYS A 31 -6.25 -9.80 -6.91
N ALA A 32 -7.44 -9.36 -6.48
CA ALA A 32 -7.82 -7.96 -6.57
C ALA A 32 -7.22 -7.16 -5.41
N ILE A 33 -7.95 -6.96 -4.32
CA ILE A 33 -7.53 -6.06 -3.23
C ILE A 33 -6.97 -6.90 -2.09
N ASN A 34 -5.68 -6.72 -1.81
CA ASN A 34 -4.98 -7.40 -0.72
C ASN A 34 -4.36 -6.37 0.24
N THR A 35 -4.40 -6.70 1.53
CA THR A 35 -3.58 -6.00 2.54
C THR A 35 -2.25 -6.72 2.66
N HIS A 36 -1.16 -5.99 2.44
CA HIS A 36 0.21 -6.48 2.57
C HIS A 36 0.80 -5.97 3.87
N VAL A 37 1.26 -6.88 4.72
CA VAL A 37 1.84 -6.57 6.04
C VAL A 37 3.37 -6.52 5.95
N ILE A 38 3.98 -5.54 6.60
CA ILE A 38 5.43 -5.37 6.66
C ILE A 38 5.91 -5.90 8.01
N LEU A 39 6.71 -6.96 7.96
CA LEU A 39 7.28 -7.59 9.13
C LEU A 39 8.77 -7.27 9.24
N SER A 40 9.26 -7.12 10.47
CA SER A 40 10.67 -6.90 10.76
C SER A 40 11.52 -8.16 10.56
N LYS A 41 10.89 -9.34 10.61
CA LYS A 41 11.53 -10.65 10.44
C LYS A 41 10.65 -11.56 9.58
N PRO A 42 11.23 -12.58 8.91
CA PRO A 42 10.44 -13.62 8.25
C PRO A 42 9.57 -14.38 9.25
N LEU A 43 8.43 -14.90 8.78
CA LEU A 43 7.60 -15.83 9.54
C LEU A 43 8.38 -17.11 9.85
N THR A 44 8.19 -17.64 11.05
CA THR A 44 8.97 -18.77 11.59
C THR A 44 8.26 -20.11 11.45
N ALA A 45 7.02 -20.12 10.94
CA ALA A 45 6.10 -21.26 10.91
C ALA A 45 5.60 -21.71 12.31
N ASP A 46 5.88 -20.93 13.36
CA ASP A 46 5.20 -21.05 14.65
C ASP A 46 3.94 -20.19 14.65
N VAL A 47 2.78 -20.84 14.73
CA VAL A 47 1.47 -20.18 14.60
C VAL A 47 1.28 -19.06 15.63
N ASN A 48 1.74 -19.24 16.87
CA ASN A 48 1.51 -18.25 17.92
C ASN A 48 2.42 -17.03 17.76
N ALA A 49 3.71 -17.26 17.50
CA ALA A 49 4.68 -16.21 17.27
C ALA A 49 4.35 -15.41 16.00
N ASP A 50 4.02 -16.11 14.90
CA ASP A 50 3.68 -15.49 13.62
C ASP A 50 2.38 -14.68 13.71
N LYS A 51 1.35 -15.21 14.38
CA LYS A 51 0.10 -14.49 14.63
C LYS A 51 0.35 -13.21 15.42
N GLN A 52 1.15 -13.28 16.48
CA GLN A 52 1.49 -12.11 17.28
C GLN A 52 2.20 -11.05 16.43
N MET A 53 3.21 -11.45 15.65
CA MET A 53 3.97 -10.53 14.79
C MET A 53 3.09 -9.84 13.75
N ILE A 54 2.14 -10.58 13.14
CA ILE A 54 1.21 -10.03 12.16
C ILE A 54 0.26 -9.01 12.82
N TYR A 55 -0.27 -9.33 14.01
CA TYR A 55 -1.18 -8.43 14.71
C TYR A 55 -0.48 -7.16 15.20
N GLU A 56 0.75 -7.28 15.69
CA GLU A 56 1.57 -6.14 16.06
C GLU A 56 1.80 -5.22 14.86
N ALA A 57 2.24 -5.76 13.72
CA ALA A 57 2.43 -4.98 12.50
C ALA A 57 1.13 -4.30 12.01
N LEU A 58 0.00 -5.02 12.02
CA LEU A 58 -1.30 -4.45 11.65
C LEU A 58 -1.74 -3.32 12.59
N SER A 59 -1.61 -3.52 13.90
CA SER A 59 -1.97 -2.52 14.91
C SER A 59 -1.09 -1.27 14.86
N ALA A 60 0.19 -1.44 14.52
CA ALA A 60 1.12 -0.34 14.27
C ALA A 60 0.86 0.37 12.91
N GLY A 61 0.00 -0.20 12.06
CA GLY A 61 -0.25 0.34 10.72
C GLY A 61 0.87 0.05 9.71
N HIS A 62 1.73 -0.91 10.00
CA HIS A 62 2.82 -1.40 9.12
C HIS A 62 2.24 -2.26 8.00
N CYS A 63 1.32 -1.71 7.21
CA CYS A 63 0.67 -2.38 6.11
C CYS A 63 0.20 -1.41 5.02
N PHE A 64 -0.06 -1.94 3.83
CA PHE A 64 -0.60 -1.18 2.71
C PHE A 64 -1.64 -2.00 1.96
N VAL A 65 -2.47 -1.30 1.18
CA VAL A 65 -3.46 -1.93 0.31
C VAL A 65 -2.94 -1.95 -1.12
N GLY A 66 -2.89 -3.13 -1.72
CA GLY A 66 -2.46 -3.35 -3.10
C GLY A 66 -3.60 -3.89 -3.95
N TYR A 67 -3.71 -3.40 -5.18
CA TYR A 67 -4.51 -4.00 -6.24
C TYR A 67 -3.59 -4.89 -7.08
N ASP A 68 -3.51 -6.19 -6.79
CA ASP A 68 -2.49 -7.08 -7.39
C ASP A 68 -2.86 -7.58 -8.80
N LEU A 69 -4.11 -7.41 -9.23
CA LEU A 69 -4.61 -7.91 -10.51
C LEU A 69 -3.93 -7.25 -11.72
N PRO A 70 -3.70 -5.92 -11.74
CA PRO A 70 -2.97 -5.28 -12.84
C PRO A 70 -1.47 -5.62 -12.87
N ALA A 71 -0.84 -5.70 -11.71
CA ALA A 71 0.38 -6.46 -11.46
C ALA A 71 0.67 -6.53 -9.96
N SER A 72 1.56 -7.46 -9.60
CA SER A 72 2.04 -7.67 -8.24
C SER A 72 2.54 -6.38 -7.59
N THR A 73 2.06 -6.11 -6.38
CA THR A 73 2.52 -5.03 -5.51
C THR A 73 3.62 -5.47 -4.54
N ARG A 74 4.01 -6.75 -4.59
CA ARG A 74 5.10 -7.32 -3.78
C ARG A 74 6.40 -6.57 -4.04
N GLY A 75 7.02 -6.08 -2.98
CA GLY A 75 8.25 -5.29 -3.04
C GLY A 75 8.03 -3.78 -2.94
N PHE A 76 6.77 -3.33 -2.86
CA PHE A 76 6.48 -1.94 -2.52
C PHE A 76 7.07 -1.56 -1.15
N ARG A 77 7.68 -0.38 -1.07
CA ARG A 77 8.20 0.22 0.16
C ARG A 77 7.88 1.71 0.18
N PHE A 78 7.42 2.19 1.33
CA PHE A 78 7.31 3.61 1.64
C PHE A 78 7.98 3.85 2.98
N ASN A 79 9.04 4.65 2.97
CA ASN A 79 9.86 4.94 4.13
C ASN A 79 10.13 6.45 4.23
N ALA A 80 10.56 6.86 5.42
CA ALA A 80 10.97 8.22 5.73
C ALA A 80 12.34 8.19 6.37
N GLN A 81 13.24 9.05 5.89
CA GLN A 81 14.56 9.25 6.45
C GLN A 81 14.63 10.65 7.06
N GLY A 82 14.70 10.71 8.39
CA GLY A 82 14.99 11.94 9.13
C GLY A 82 16.45 11.99 9.54
N ARG A 83 16.79 13.00 10.35
CA ARG A 83 18.15 13.21 10.85
C ARG A 83 18.64 12.10 11.78
N GLU A 84 17.78 11.65 12.69
CA GLU A 84 18.15 10.73 13.79
C GLU A 84 17.73 9.29 13.54
N ARG A 85 16.60 9.09 12.84
CA ARG A 85 16.02 7.77 12.62
C ARG A 85 15.36 7.66 11.25
N ALA A 86 15.16 6.43 10.83
CA ALA A 86 14.22 6.08 9.77
C ALA A 86 12.85 5.70 10.37
N ALA A 87 11.84 5.74 9.53
CA ALA A 87 10.47 5.36 9.85
C ALA A 87 9.81 4.71 8.62
N ILE A 88 8.86 3.81 8.85
CA ILE A 88 8.00 3.25 7.79
C ILE A 88 6.55 3.70 7.98
N MET A 89 5.68 3.39 7.01
CA MET A 89 4.23 3.60 7.15
C MET A 89 3.72 3.05 8.49
N GLY A 90 2.90 3.83 9.19
CA GLY A 90 2.43 3.56 10.55
C GLY A 90 3.22 4.29 11.64
N ASP A 91 4.49 4.57 11.40
CA ASP A 91 5.37 5.21 12.39
C ASP A 91 5.26 6.75 12.42
N GLU A 92 5.74 7.33 13.51
CA GLU A 92 5.99 8.76 13.65
C GLU A 92 7.48 9.10 13.52
N ILE A 93 7.79 10.26 12.94
CA ILE A 93 9.15 10.79 12.80
C ILE A 93 9.16 12.31 12.99
N SER A 94 10.24 12.85 13.56
CA SER A 94 10.35 14.31 13.76
C SER A 94 10.62 15.05 12.44
N ALA A 95 9.94 16.17 12.23
CA ALA A 95 10.18 17.12 11.14
C ALA A 95 11.52 17.86 11.27
N ARG A 96 12.20 17.78 12.43
CA ARG A 96 13.43 18.51 12.72
C ARG A 96 14.54 18.15 11.73
N GLY A 97 15.03 19.16 11.01
CA GLY A 97 16.09 19.00 10.02
C GLY A 97 15.59 18.49 8.66
N GLY A 98 14.28 18.41 8.45
CA GLY A 98 13.67 17.87 7.24
C GLY A 98 13.64 16.35 7.22
N VAL A 99 12.65 15.81 6.52
CA VAL A 99 12.43 14.38 6.33
C VAL A 99 12.38 14.08 4.84
N THR A 100 13.16 13.10 4.39
CA THR A 100 13.10 12.61 3.02
C THR A 100 12.20 11.39 2.96
N LEU A 101 11.02 11.55 2.38
CA LEU A 101 10.09 10.48 2.07
C LEU A 101 10.53 9.76 0.80
N GLN A 102 10.49 8.43 0.78
CA GLN A 102 10.89 7.62 -0.37
C GLN A 102 9.84 6.55 -0.67
N ALA A 103 9.37 6.53 -1.91
CA ALA A 103 8.47 5.51 -2.42
C ALA A 103 9.21 4.66 -3.45
N HIS A 104 9.18 3.34 -3.26
CA HIS A 104 9.70 2.36 -4.21
C HIS A 104 8.58 1.40 -4.61
N LEU A 105 8.30 1.32 -5.89
CA LEU A 105 7.29 0.47 -6.51
C LEU A 105 7.95 -0.72 -7.21
N PRO A 106 7.28 -1.89 -7.28
CA PRO A 106 7.81 -3.03 -8.03
C PRO A 106 7.83 -2.80 -9.55
N HIS A 107 6.96 -1.92 -10.07
CA HIS A 107 6.86 -1.58 -11.49
C HIS A 107 6.59 -0.09 -11.68
N ALA A 108 6.95 0.45 -12.85
CA ALA A 108 6.78 1.86 -13.15
C ALA A 108 5.30 2.24 -13.15
N ALA A 109 4.97 3.32 -12.45
CA ALA A 109 3.61 3.82 -12.33
C ALA A 109 3.58 5.33 -12.08
N GLU A 110 2.39 5.91 -11.96
CA GLU A 110 2.22 7.25 -11.42
C GLU A 110 2.25 7.19 -9.89
N ILE A 111 3.19 7.90 -9.27
CA ILE A 111 3.36 8.02 -7.82
C ILE A 111 2.84 9.38 -7.38
N LYS A 112 1.98 9.41 -6.36
CA LYS A 112 1.52 10.63 -5.72
C LYS A 112 1.92 10.64 -4.25
N PHE A 113 2.60 11.70 -3.83
CA PHE A 113 2.75 12.02 -2.42
C PHE A 113 1.59 12.90 -1.98
N ILE A 114 1.01 12.56 -0.84
CA ILE A 114 -0.16 13.22 -0.28
C ILE A 114 0.18 13.65 1.14
N LYS A 115 -0.10 14.91 1.46
CA LYS A 115 -0.02 15.49 2.80
C LYS A 115 -1.42 15.93 3.22
N ASP A 116 -1.91 15.42 4.35
CA ASP A 116 -3.20 15.83 4.94
C ASP A 116 -4.38 15.79 3.94
N GLY A 117 -4.35 14.79 3.05
CA GLY A 117 -5.37 14.58 2.01
C GLY A 117 -5.15 15.36 0.71
N GLN A 118 -4.16 16.25 0.64
CA GLN A 118 -3.82 17.02 -0.56
C GLN A 118 -2.59 16.46 -1.26
N VAL A 119 -2.63 16.41 -2.59
CA VAL A 119 -1.49 15.96 -3.40
C VAL A 119 -0.41 17.05 -3.41
N ILE A 120 0.80 16.72 -2.97
CA ILE A 120 1.93 17.65 -2.92
C ILE A 120 2.98 17.39 -4.01
N GLN A 121 3.05 16.16 -4.53
CA GLN A 121 3.97 15.80 -5.60
C GLN A 121 3.40 14.66 -6.44
N ILE A 122 3.59 14.74 -7.77
CA ILE A 122 3.22 13.68 -8.71
C ILE A 122 4.43 13.35 -9.57
N THR A 123 4.77 12.07 -9.67
CA THR A 123 5.81 11.55 -10.56
C THR A 123 5.19 10.50 -11.48
N LYS A 124 5.35 10.61 -12.80
CA LYS A 124 4.73 9.69 -13.76
C LYS A 124 5.76 8.72 -14.35
N GLY A 125 5.37 7.46 -14.49
CA GLY A 125 6.14 6.44 -15.21
C GLY A 125 7.45 6.06 -14.53
N GLN A 126 7.53 6.15 -13.21
CA GLN A 126 8.74 5.84 -12.44
C GLN A 126 8.51 4.69 -11.46
N GLN A 127 9.59 3.95 -11.15
CA GLN A 127 9.59 2.92 -10.11
C GLN A 127 9.94 3.48 -8.74
N ALA A 128 10.60 4.64 -8.67
CA ALA A 128 10.95 5.26 -7.41
C ALA A 128 10.72 6.77 -7.48
N SER A 129 10.39 7.37 -6.34
CA SER A 129 10.29 8.82 -6.20
C SER A 129 10.61 9.21 -4.76
N THR A 130 11.21 10.37 -4.59
CA THR A 130 11.56 10.94 -3.29
C THR A 130 10.95 12.32 -3.14
N CYS A 131 10.61 12.69 -1.90
CA CYS A 131 10.02 13.98 -1.57
C CYS A 131 10.58 14.45 -0.23
N THR A 132 11.29 15.57 -0.20
CA THR A 132 11.81 16.15 1.03
C THR A 132 10.80 17.13 1.60
N VAL A 133 10.41 16.93 2.85
CA VAL A 133 9.38 17.70 3.54
C VAL A 133 9.91 18.23 4.87
N THR A 134 9.55 19.46 5.22
CA THR A 134 9.96 20.11 6.48
C THR A 134 8.78 20.39 7.39
N GLU A 135 7.56 20.27 6.88
CA GLU A 135 6.34 20.58 7.60
C GLU A 135 5.79 19.33 8.30
N PRO A 136 5.36 19.44 9.57
CA PRO A 136 4.54 18.42 10.19
C PRO A 136 3.27 18.13 9.38
N GLY A 137 2.80 16.88 9.45
CA GLY A 137 1.63 16.44 8.72
C GLY A 137 1.55 14.93 8.57
N VAL A 138 0.44 14.47 7.99
CA VAL A 138 0.18 13.07 7.71
C VAL A 138 0.49 12.78 6.25
N TYR A 139 1.55 12.01 6.00
CA TYR A 139 2.06 11.77 4.65
C TYR A 139 1.75 10.34 4.18
N ARG A 140 1.18 10.20 2.98
CA ARG A 140 0.96 8.88 2.35
C ARG A 140 1.34 8.89 0.88
N VAL A 141 1.47 7.69 0.33
CA VAL A 141 1.72 7.47 -1.10
C VAL A 141 0.56 6.72 -1.74
N GLU A 142 0.15 7.20 -2.90
CA GLU A 142 -0.78 6.50 -3.78
C GLU A 142 -0.11 6.24 -5.13
N ALA A 143 -0.18 5.01 -5.61
CA ALA A 143 0.29 4.64 -6.93
C ALA A 143 -0.88 4.35 -7.86
N TYR A 144 -0.79 4.78 -9.11
CA TYR A 144 -1.81 4.58 -10.15
C TYR A 144 -1.20 4.04 -11.43
N ARG A 145 -1.91 3.15 -12.11
CA ARG A 145 -1.48 2.58 -13.38
C ARG A 145 -2.64 2.39 -14.34
N ASN A 146 -2.33 2.33 -15.64
CA ASN A 146 -3.31 1.99 -16.65
C ASN A 146 -3.54 0.47 -16.65
N TYR A 147 -4.80 0.07 -16.60
CA TYR A 147 -5.22 -1.32 -16.68
C TYR A 147 -6.57 -1.40 -17.39
N LEU A 148 -6.65 -2.23 -18.44
CA LEU A 148 -7.83 -2.37 -19.32
C LEU A 148 -8.34 -1.01 -19.85
N GLY A 149 -7.42 -0.18 -20.36
CA GLY A 149 -7.74 1.13 -20.95
C GLY A 149 -8.11 2.23 -19.96
N LEU A 150 -8.15 1.95 -18.65
CA LEU A 150 -8.53 2.92 -17.62
C LEU A 150 -7.42 3.11 -16.59
N ARG A 151 -7.31 4.33 -16.06
CA ARG A 151 -6.44 4.64 -14.91
C ARG A 151 -7.05 4.03 -13.64
N ARG A 152 -6.31 3.16 -12.96
CA ARG A 152 -6.73 2.46 -11.74
C ARG A 152 -5.77 2.77 -10.59
N GLY A 153 -6.32 2.87 -9.38
CA GLY A 153 -5.51 2.85 -8.16
C GLY A 153 -4.82 1.49 -8.03
N TRP A 154 -3.53 1.51 -7.71
CA TRP A 154 -2.69 0.33 -7.67
C TRP A 154 -2.18 0.03 -6.27
N ILE A 155 -1.64 1.03 -5.58
CA ILE A 155 -1.10 0.88 -4.23
C ILE A 155 -1.54 2.09 -3.41
N PHE A 156 -2.01 1.85 -2.19
CA PHE A 156 -2.35 2.87 -1.20
C PHE A 156 -1.61 2.55 0.10
N SER A 157 -0.65 3.39 0.47
CA SER A 157 0.11 3.19 1.70
C SER A 157 -0.67 3.69 2.93
N ASN A 158 -0.38 3.09 4.08
CA ASN A 158 -0.64 3.78 5.34
C ASN A 158 0.24 5.02 5.50
N PRO A 159 -0.15 5.96 6.38
CA PRO A 159 0.57 7.20 6.53
C PRO A 159 1.85 7.06 7.35
N ILE A 160 2.83 7.90 7.08
CA ILE A 160 3.92 8.25 7.99
C ILE A 160 3.55 9.59 8.64
N TYR A 161 3.61 9.66 9.96
CA TYR A 161 3.28 10.88 10.70
C TYR A 161 4.55 11.69 10.95
N VAL A 162 4.65 12.85 10.33
CA VAL A 162 5.76 13.77 10.56
C VAL A 162 5.33 14.79 11.61
N ARG A 163 6.07 14.91 12.71
CA ARG A 163 5.73 15.71 13.89
C ARG A 163 6.76 16.78 14.22
#